data_AF-A0A924W6Q1-F1
#
_entry.id   AF-A0A924W6Q1-F1
#
_cell.length_a   1.000
_cell.length_b   1.000
_cell.length_c   1.000
_cell.angle_alpha   90.00
_cell.angle_beta   90.00
_cell.angle_gamma   90.00
#
_symmetry.space_group_name_H-M   'P 1'
#
loop_
_entity.id
_entity.type
_entity.pdbx_description
1 polymer ?
#
loop_
_entity_poly.entity_id
_entity_poly.type
_entity_poly.pdbx_seq_one_letter_code
_entity_poly.pdbx_strand_id
1 'polypeptide(L)'
;MSRSRRMPPLFEVMHEANKKATGAPNSPPVAGGTDPAATSRAPSPGAGKVFPRITSVPEDAATHGRATEVATPLWDADHARTSGRRIGIRVSFVGVWLALAAVLVAMLVTAVIAYKSGAEDEKNRLLATRNDPPPSLGDSTADQLNQPSAATDRTTTGSDVNPPTERRGNTALNNSAVLPVFGDDPRQKGTNYLIVAKLFLKDATAAAQYLTENGVPCVVVPPEGVDSLKLQEDRRGNWLVVVRSGYASDEFSKPAAEAQRAEIMKKVKQLGRRWKEDRKGASSFADSFWDKYGR
;
A
#
# COMPACT_ATOMS: atom_id res chain seq x y z
N MET A 1 -50.48 39.95 -17.56
CA MET A 1 -49.60 40.14 -16.38
C MET A 1 -49.10 38.77 -15.93
N SER A 2 -47.94 38.33 -16.44
CA SER A 2 -47.38 37.00 -16.16
C SER A 2 -46.36 37.09 -15.03
N ARG A 3 -46.64 36.44 -13.90
CA ARG A 3 -45.73 36.35 -12.75
C ARG A 3 -44.68 35.28 -13.02
N SER A 4 -43.43 35.72 -13.16
CA SER A 4 -42.24 34.88 -13.29
C SER A 4 -42.05 34.02 -12.03
N ARG A 5 -42.08 32.69 -12.20
CA ARG A 5 -41.75 31.72 -11.15
C ARG A 5 -40.23 31.61 -11.06
N ARG A 6 -39.63 32.29 -10.08
CA ARG A 6 -38.21 32.08 -9.73
C ARG A 6 -38.09 30.73 -9.03
N MET A 7 -37.31 29.83 -9.62
CA MET A 7 -36.89 28.61 -8.92
C MET A 7 -35.89 28.98 -7.83
N PRO A 8 -35.99 28.36 -6.64
CA PRO A 8 -35.06 28.61 -5.55
C PRO A 8 -33.64 28.13 -5.93
N PRO A 9 -32.59 28.77 -5.38
CA PRO A 9 -31.21 28.41 -5.63
C PRO A 9 -30.92 26.98 -5.14
N LEU A 10 -30.17 26.23 -5.94
CA LEU A 10 -29.90 24.79 -5.80
C LEU A 10 -29.29 24.38 -4.44
N PHE A 11 -28.77 25.33 -3.67
CA PHE A 11 -28.12 25.11 -2.39
C PHE A 11 -29.11 24.83 -1.24
N GLU A 12 -30.37 25.25 -1.36
CA GLU A 12 -31.39 25.02 -0.32
C GLU A 12 -31.90 23.57 -0.31
N VAL A 13 -31.88 22.88 -1.46
CA VAL A 13 -32.40 21.51 -1.59
C VAL A 13 -31.50 20.48 -0.89
N MET A 14 -30.21 20.75 -0.69
CA MET A 14 -29.31 19.78 -0.05
C MET A 14 -29.38 19.77 1.48
N HIS A 15 -29.80 20.87 2.12
CA HIS A 15 -29.88 20.91 3.59
C HIS A 15 -31.13 20.20 4.15
N GLU A 16 -32.20 20.08 3.36
CA GLU A 16 -33.43 19.40 3.79
C GLU A 16 -33.33 17.87 3.73
N ALA A 17 -32.54 17.32 2.82
CA ALA A 17 -32.35 15.87 2.70
C ALA A 17 -31.63 15.26 3.92
N ASN A 18 -30.77 16.02 4.60
CA ASN A 18 -29.99 15.48 5.71
C ASN A 18 -30.75 15.51 7.06
N LYS A 19 -31.85 16.26 7.16
CA LYS A 19 -32.63 16.36 8.41
C LYS A 19 -33.64 15.22 8.58
N LYS A 20 -33.91 14.43 7.52
CA LYS A 20 -34.88 13.33 7.55
C LYS A 20 -34.29 11.96 7.92
N ALA A 21 -32.96 11.89 8.13
CA ALA A 21 -32.24 10.64 8.42
C ALA A 21 -32.01 10.35 9.92
N THR A 22 -32.52 11.18 10.84
CA THR A 22 -32.38 10.99 12.31
C THR A 22 -33.64 10.40 12.97
N GLY A 23 -34.46 9.68 12.21
CA GLY A 23 -35.55 8.87 12.75
C GLY A 23 -35.03 7.61 13.46
N ALA A 24 -35.45 7.44 14.71
CA ALA A 24 -35.03 6.39 15.64
C ALA A 24 -35.17 4.94 15.12
N PRO A 25 -34.32 4.01 15.58
CA PRO A 25 -34.48 2.58 15.28
C PRO A 25 -35.63 1.97 16.09
N ASN A 26 -36.68 1.54 15.38
CA ASN A 26 -37.67 0.58 15.87
C ASN A 26 -36.97 -0.76 16.14
N SER A 27 -36.90 -1.19 17.40
CA SER A 27 -36.52 -2.55 17.77
C SER A 27 -37.74 -3.48 17.67
N PRO A 28 -37.66 -4.63 16.99
CA PRO A 28 -38.70 -5.66 17.05
C PRO A 28 -38.65 -6.42 18.39
N PRO A 29 -39.79 -6.97 18.87
CA PRO A 29 -39.85 -7.72 20.12
C PRO A 29 -39.14 -9.08 19.99
N VAL A 30 -38.24 -9.36 20.94
CA VAL A 30 -37.61 -10.66 21.14
C VAL A 30 -38.63 -11.60 21.77
N ALA A 31 -39.09 -12.58 20.99
CA ALA A 31 -39.88 -13.70 21.46
C ALA A 31 -38.96 -14.71 22.18
N GLY A 32 -39.35 -15.08 23.40
CA GLY A 32 -38.66 -16.04 24.24
C GLY A 32 -38.58 -17.45 23.63
N GLY A 33 -37.44 -18.08 23.85
CA GLY A 33 -37.20 -19.50 23.62
C GLY A 33 -36.47 -20.06 24.83
N THR A 34 -37.12 -20.97 25.51
CA THR A 34 -36.75 -21.63 26.75
C THR A 34 -35.52 -22.55 26.63
N ASP A 35 -34.64 -22.48 27.62
CA ASP A 35 -33.76 -23.56 28.10
C ASP A 35 -34.53 -24.91 28.22
N PRO A 36 -33.87 -26.08 28.02
CA PRO A 36 -33.21 -26.69 29.17
C PRO A 36 -31.96 -27.55 28.90
N ALA A 37 -31.25 -27.79 30.00
CA ALA A 37 -30.50 -29.00 30.37
C ALA A 37 -29.01 -29.10 30.00
N ALA A 38 -28.19 -28.69 30.97
CA ALA A 38 -27.23 -29.54 31.69
C ALA A 38 -26.42 -30.59 30.89
N THR A 39 -25.10 -30.39 30.85
CA THR A 39 -24.14 -31.50 31.05
C THR A 39 -22.89 -31.00 31.77
N SER A 40 -22.52 -31.81 32.77
CA SER A 40 -21.48 -31.68 33.78
C SER A 40 -20.07 -31.30 33.30
N ARG A 41 -19.54 -30.27 33.96
CA ARG A 41 -18.28 -30.22 34.74
C ARG A 41 -17.32 -31.43 34.62
N ALA A 42 -16.09 -31.14 34.17
CA ALA A 42 -14.87 -31.82 34.61
C ALA A 42 -13.81 -30.77 35.01
N PRO A 43 -13.18 -30.87 36.19
CA PRO A 43 -12.08 -30.00 36.59
C PRO A 43 -10.74 -30.53 36.07
N SER A 44 -9.96 -29.69 35.40
CA SER A 44 -8.54 -29.96 35.10
C SER A 44 -7.65 -29.19 36.09
N PRO A 45 -6.87 -29.88 36.94
CA PRO A 45 -5.87 -29.26 37.81
C PRO A 45 -4.48 -29.30 37.16
N GLY A 46 -3.74 -28.20 37.22
CA GLY A 46 -2.31 -28.15 36.90
C GLY A 46 -1.93 -26.77 36.36
N ALA A 47 -1.48 -25.84 37.21
CA ALA A 47 -0.07 -25.70 37.62
C ALA A 47 0.87 -25.59 36.39
N GLY A 48 1.60 -24.51 36.14
CA GLY A 48 1.81 -23.30 36.91
C GLY A 48 2.16 -22.12 36.00
N LYS A 49 1.79 -20.93 36.48
CA LYS A 49 2.21 -19.66 35.92
C LYS A 49 3.65 -19.40 36.38
N VAL A 50 4.62 -19.58 35.49
CA VAL A 50 5.98 -19.07 35.69
C VAL A 50 6.01 -17.64 35.15
N PHE A 51 5.85 -16.67 36.04
CA PHE A 51 6.15 -15.28 35.74
C PHE A 51 7.66 -15.07 35.86
N PRO A 52 8.35 -14.50 34.85
CA PRO A 52 9.70 -14.01 35.07
C PRO A 52 9.62 -12.84 36.07
N ARG A 53 10.21 -13.08 37.24
CA ARG A 53 10.48 -12.10 38.29
C ARG A 53 11.43 -11.05 37.71
N ILE A 54 10.89 -9.90 37.31
CA ILE A 54 11.71 -8.71 37.05
C ILE A 54 12.21 -8.25 38.41
N THR A 55 13.44 -8.63 38.73
CA THR A 55 14.23 -8.05 39.82
C THR A 55 14.41 -6.56 39.54
N SER A 56 13.63 -5.74 40.22
CA SER A 56 13.99 -4.35 40.50
C SER A 56 15.26 -4.37 41.34
N VAL A 57 16.40 -4.06 40.73
CA VAL A 57 17.63 -3.70 41.46
C VAL A 57 17.44 -2.24 41.92
N PRO A 58 17.46 -1.97 43.22
CA PRO A 58 17.55 -0.61 43.73
C PRO A 58 19.02 -0.20 43.85
N GLU A 59 19.21 1.12 43.77
CA GLU A 59 20.17 1.90 44.55
C GLU A 59 21.66 1.96 44.19
N ASP A 60 22.20 3.10 44.63
CA ASP A 60 23.59 3.54 44.74
C ASP A 60 24.18 4.24 43.49
N ALA A 61 24.22 5.58 43.42
CA ALA A 61 24.88 6.52 44.34
C ALA A 61 26.35 6.15 44.61
N ALA A 62 27.23 6.46 43.66
CA ALA A 62 28.65 6.64 43.94
C ALA A 62 29.29 7.62 42.95
N THR A 63 29.35 8.87 43.42
CA THR A 63 30.43 9.83 43.16
C THR A 63 31.79 9.15 43.26
N HIS A 64 32.64 9.20 42.22
CA HIS A 64 34.12 9.26 42.20
C HIS A 64 34.50 9.25 40.71
N GLY A 65 35.07 10.29 40.11
CA GLY A 65 36.34 10.88 40.49
C GLY A 65 37.49 10.07 39.90
N ARG A 66 37.73 10.16 38.58
CA ARG A 66 39.08 9.89 38.02
C ARG A 66 39.27 10.58 36.67
N ALA A 67 40.18 11.54 36.69
CA ALA A 67 40.77 12.15 35.51
C ALA A 67 41.52 11.07 34.71
N THR A 68 41.20 10.98 33.42
CA THR A 68 42.16 10.48 32.44
C THR A 68 42.13 11.45 31.26
N GLU A 69 43.10 12.32 31.32
CA GLU A 69 43.64 13.19 30.30
C GLU A 69 43.85 12.38 29.00
N VAL A 70 43.00 12.63 27.99
CA VAL A 70 43.29 12.22 26.61
C VAL A 70 43.17 13.47 25.77
N ALA A 71 44.33 13.94 25.33
CA ALA A 71 44.54 15.10 24.51
C ALA A 71 43.66 15.06 23.26
N THR A 72 42.68 15.96 23.20
CA THR A 72 41.99 16.30 21.95
C THR A 72 42.84 17.32 21.17
N PRO A 73 42.93 17.17 19.84
CA PRO A 73 43.69 18.06 18.99
C PRO A 73 43.13 19.49 19.04
N LEU A 74 44.04 20.39 19.39
CA LEU A 74 43.99 21.84 19.26
C LEU A 74 43.82 22.22 17.79
N TRP A 75 42.60 22.31 17.26
CA TRP A 75 42.27 23.11 16.06
C TRP A 75 40.94 23.88 16.29
N ASP A 76 41.04 25.20 16.10
CA ASP A 76 39.99 26.21 15.94
C ASP A 76 39.03 26.51 17.10
N ALA A 77 39.59 27.27 18.05
CA ALA A 77 38.85 28.20 18.89
C ALA A 77 38.39 29.43 18.08
N ASP A 78 37.24 29.33 17.40
CA ASP A 78 36.53 30.50 16.84
C ASP A 78 35.00 30.35 16.91
N HIS A 79 34.50 29.72 17.98
CA HIS A 79 33.10 29.87 18.37
C HIS A 79 32.95 31.02 19.35
N ALA A 80 33.06 32.21 18.76
CA ALA A 80 32.67 33.46 19.38
C ALA A 80 31.25 33.33 19.97
N ARG A 81 31.16 33.74 21.25
CA ARG A 81 29.97 33.90 22.06
C ARG A 81 28.85 34.59 21.29
N THR A 82 27.94 33.84 20.70
CA THR A 82 26.63 34.36 20.29
C THR A 82 25.75 34.41 21.53
N SER A 83 25.83 35.53 22.23
CA SER A 83 24.86 35.90 23.26
C SER A 83 23.45 35.77 22.67
N GLY A 84 22.66 34.88 23.25
CA GLY A 84 21.30 34.58 22.86
C GLY A 84 20.40 35.81 22.97
N ARG A 85 20.36 36.61 21.90
CA ARG A 85 19.39 37.66 21.69
C ARG A 85 18.05 36.95 21.46
N ARG A 86 17.23 36.81 22.50
CA ARG A 86 15.85 36.38 22.36
C ARG A 86 15.15 37.41 21.48
N ILE A 87 15.10 37.16 20.18
CA ILE A 87 14.32 37.96 19.24
C ILE A 87 12.86 37.70 19.62
N GLY A 88 12.29 38.61 20.41
CA GLY A 88 10.87 38.64 20.65
C GLY A 88 10.19 38.96 19.32
N ILE A 89 9.81 37.93 18.58
CA ILE A 89 9.03 38.07 17.36
C ILE A 89 7.66 38.60 17.79
N ARG A 90 7.49 39.92 17.70
CA ARG A 90 6.17 40.53 17.81
C ARG A 90 5.43 40.22 16.52
N VAL A 91 4.67 39.13 16.56
CA VAL A 91 3.79 38.75 15.46
C VAL A 91 2.70 39.82 15.37
N SER A 92 2.83 40.72 14.41
CA SER A 92 1.77 41.69 14.12
C SER A 92 0.60 40.96 13.48
N PHE A 93 -0.62 41.32 13.85
CA PHE A 93 -1.85 40.72 13.30
C PHE A 93 -1.86 40.78 11.75
N VAL A 94 -1.30 41.86 11.19
CA VAL A 94 -1.12 42.06 9.75
C VAL A 94 -0.20 41.00 9.13
N GLY A 95 0.89 40.63 9.81
CA GLY A 95 1.80 39.59 9.34
C GLY A 95 1.15 38.21 9.24
N VAL A 96 0.23 37.88 10.16
CA VAL A 96 -0.54 36.63 10.12
C VAL A 96 -1.46 36.59 8.91
N TRP A 97 -2.17 37.69 8.63
CA TRP A 97 -3.06 37.78 7.46
C TRP A 97 -2.30 37.70 6.14
N LEU A 98 -1.13 38.34 6.04
CA LEU A 98 -0.28 38.23 4.85
C LEU A 98 0.24 36.80 4.64
N ALA A 99 0.65 36.10 5.71
CA ALA A 99 1.06 34.71 5.61
C ALA A 99 -0.09 33.81 5.16
N LEU A 100 -1.30 34.02 5.69
CA LEU A 100 -2.48 33.24 5.31
C LEU A 100 -2.89 33.51 3.86
N ALA A 101 -2.82 34.76 3.40
CA ALA A 101 -3.03 35.12 2.00
C ALA A 101 -2.00 34.45 1.07
N ALA A 102 -0.72 34.41 1.47
CA ALA A 102 0.32 33.72 0.70
C ALA A 102 0.06 32.22 0.58
N VAL A 103 -0.40 31.56 1.65
CA VAL A 103 -0.78 30.14 1.62
C VAL A 103 -1.97 29.90 0.68
N LEU A 104 -2.98 30.76 0.70
CA LEU A 104 -4.13 30.66 -0.21
C LEU A 104 -3.72 30.84 -1.67
N VAL A 105 -2.84 31.80 -1.97
CA VAL A 105 -2.30 31.99 -3.32
C VAL A 105 -1.50 30.76 -3.77
N ALA A 106 -0.66 30.20 -2.90
CA ALA A 106 0.09 28.99 -3.20
C ALA A 106 -0.84 27.80 -3.51
N MET A 107 -1.89 27.58 -2.70
CA MET A 107 -2.91 26.55 -2.98
C MET A 107 -3.61 26.75 -4.33
N LEU A 108 -3.97 27.99 -4.66
CA LEU A 108 -4.65 28.30 -5.92
C LEU A 108 -3.74 28.07 -7.12
N VAL A 109 -2.45 28.44 -7.02
CA VAL A 109 -1.45 28.13 -8.05
C VAL A 109 -1.30 26.62 -8.24
N THR A 110 -1.20 25.85 -7.15
CA THR A 110 -1.13 24.37 -7.23
C THR A 110 -2.36 23.77 -7.90
N ALA A 111 -3.57 24.25 -7.57
CA ALA A 111 -4.81 23.80 -8.18
C ALA A 111 -4.86 24.10 -9.69
N VAL A 112 -4.40 25.28 -10.11
CA VAL A 112 -4.33 25.66 -11.53
C VAL A 112 -3.34 24.79 -12.30
N ILE A 113 -2.17 24.49 -11.72
CA ILE A 113 -1.18 23.59 -12.35
C ILE A 113 -1.75 22.19 -12.51
N ALA A 114 -2.40 21.64 -11.47
CA ALA A 114 -3.01 20.32 -11.51
C ALA A 114 -4.17 20.22 -12.52
N TYR A 115 -4.97 21.28 -12.65
CA TYR A 115 -6.05 21.33 -13.65
C TYR A 115 -5.49 21.35 -15.08
N LYS A 116 -4.44 22.14 -15.32
CA LYS A 116 -3.80 22.20 -16.64
C LYS A 116 -3.14 20.88 -17.04
N SER A 117 -2.46 20.20 -16.12
CA SER A 117 -1.84 18.90 -16.43
C SER A 117 -2.88 17.84 -16.78
N GLY A 118 -4.01 17.80 -16.07
CA GLY A 118 -5.09 16.84 -16.36
C GLY A 118 -5.73 17.04 -17.74
N ALA A 119 -5.90 18.30 -18.16
CA ALA A 119 -6.49 18.62 -19.46
C ALA A 119 -5.57 18.24 -20.66
N GLU A 120 -4.25 18.36 -20.48
CA GLU A 120 -3.28 17.98 -21.52
C GLU A 120 -3.19 16.46 -21.69
N ASP A 121 -3.30 15.69 -20.59
CA ASP A 121 -3.30 14.23 -20.62
C ASP A 121 -4.51 13.66 -21.37
N GLU A 122 -5.70 14.25 -21.20
CA GLU A 122 -6.90 13.88 -21.97
C GLU A 122 -6.72 14.16 -23.46
N LYS A 123 -6.18 15.33 -23.80
CA LYS A 123 -5.93 15.70 -25.20
C LYS A 123 -4.91 14.75 -25.85
N ASN A 124 -3.84 14.41 -25.14
CA ASN A 124 -2.83 13.47 -25.63
C ASN A 124 -3.39 12.05 -25.76
N ARG A 125 -4.26 11.61 -24.84
CA ARG A 125 -4.94 10.31 -24.93
C ARG A 125 -5.89 10.23 -26.12
N LEU A 126 -6.62 11.31 -26.41
CA LEU A 126 -7.50 11.39 -27.58
C LEU A 126 -6.70 11.44 -28.89
N LEU A 127 -5.57 12.14 -28.92
CA LEU A 127 -4.68 12.17 -30.08
C LEU A 127 -3.99 10.83 -30.32
N ALA A 128 -3.57 10.13 -29.27
CA ALA A 128 -3.03 8.78 -29.36
C ALA A 128 -4.06 7.80 -29.94
N THR A 129 -5.30 7.83 -29.42
CA THR A 129 -6.40 6.97 -29.91
C THR A 129 -6.75 7.25 -31.39
N ARG A 130 -6.59 8.49 -31.85
CA ARG A 130 -6.88 8.86 -33.24
C ARG A 130 -5.80 8.40 -34.24
N ASN A 131 -4.56 8.28 -33.78
CA ASN A 131 -3.43 7.89 -34.62
C ASN A 131 -3.19 6.37 -34.64
N ASP A 132 -3.87 5.60 -33.80
CA ASP A 132 -3.86 4.15 -33.92
C ASP A 132 -4.57 3.76 -35.23
N PRO A 133 -3.87 3.10 -36.18
CA PRO A 133 -4.51 2.61 -37.39
C PRO A 133 -5.66 1.68 -36.98
N PRO A 134 -6.84 1.77 -37.63
CA PRO A 134 -7.94 0.87 -37.34
C PRO A 134 -7.41 -0.56 -37.42
N PRO A 135 -7.79 -1.46 -36.48
CA PRO A 135 -7.34 -2.83 -36.52
C PRO A 135 -7.71 -3.38 -37.89
N SER A 136 -6.68 -3.66 -38.70
CA SER A 136 -6.85 -4.32 -39.99
C SER A 136 -7.63 -5.59 -39.71
N LEU A 137 -8.89 -5.64 -40.17
CA LEU A 137 -9.67 -6.85 -40.28
C LEU A 137 -8.90 -7.77 -41.23
N GLY A 138 -7.98 -8.54 -40.66
CA GLY A 138 -7.26 -9.56 -41.39
C GLY A 138 -8.27 -10.64 -41.77
N ASP A 139 -8.56 -10.74 -43.06
CA ASP A 139 -9.04 -11.95 -43.71
C ASP A 139 -8.09 -13.08 -43.35
N SER A 140 -8.43 -13.84 -42.31
CA SER A 140 -7.72 -15.04 -41.88
C SER A 140 -8.66 -16.22 -42.04
N THR A 141 -8.98 -16.50 -43.29
CA THR A 141 -9.59 -17.76 -43.71
C THR A 141 -8.90 -18.23 -44.97
N ALA A 142 -8.33 -19.43 -44.89
CA ALA A 142 -7.76 -20.24 -45.97
C ALA A 142 -6.32 -19.89 -46.42
N ASP A 143 -5.30 -20.23 -45.61
CA ASP A 143 -4.14 -20.97 -46.15
C ASP A 143 -3.20 -21.51 -45.05
N GLN A 144 -3.57 -22.59 -44.36
CA GLN A 144 -2.65 -23.25 -43.43
C GLN A 144 -2.80 -24.78 -43.43
N LEU A 145 -2.89 -25.35 -44.64
CA LEU A 145 -2.93 -26.79 -44.84
C LEU A 145 -1.98 -27.22 -45.96
N ASN A 146 -0.68 -26.92 -45.83
CA ASN A 146 0.42 -27.69 -46.44
C ASN A 146 1.78 -27.05 -46.12
N GLN A 147 2.46 -27.55 -45.09
CA GLN A 147 3.92 -27.43 -45.03
C GLN A 147 4.52 -28.75 -44.52
N PRO A 148 5.25 -29.50 -45.36
CA PRO A 148 5.93 -30.72 -44.93
C PRO A 148 7.17 -30.40 -44.10
N SER A 149 7.32 -31.12 -43.00
CA SER A 149 8.51 -31.11 -42.13
C SER A 149 9.76 -31.55 -42.88
N ALA A 150 10.73 -30.65 -43.03
CA ALA A 150 12.10 -31.01 -43.39
C ALA A 150 12.95 -31.05 -42.11
N ALA A 151 13.40 -32.26 -41.76
CA ALA A 151 14.40 -32.51 -40.74
C ALA A 151 15.71 -31.78 -41.11
N THR A 152 16.28 -31.03 -40.18
CA THR A 152 17.67 -30.56 -40.26
C THR A 152 18.40 -31.07 -39.02
N ASP A 153 19.06 -32.20 -39.20
CA ASP A 153 20.19 -32.61 -38.38
C ASP A 153 21.33 -31.58 -38.56
N ARG A 154 21.78 -30.98 -37.45
CA ARG A 154 23.11 -30.35 -37.36
C ARG A 154 23.80 -30.75 -36.07
N THR A 155 24.48 -31.87 -36.17
CA THR A 155 25.73 -32.17 -35.45
C THR A 155 26.84 -31.26 -35.99
N THR A 156 27.62 -30.60 -35.12
CA THR A 156 29.08 -30.28 -35.21
C THR A 156 29.38 -29.34 -34.03
N THR A 157 29.92 -29.80 -32.90
CA THR A 157 31.35 -30.04 -32.60
C THR A 157 32.19 -28.77 -32.64
N GLY A 158 32.57 -28.26 -31.47
CA GLY A 158 33.50 -27.14 -31.33
C GLY A 158 33.88 -26.90 -29.87
N SER A 159 35.05 -27.38 -29.50
CA SER A 159 35.72 -27.19 -28.21
C SER A 159 35.85 -25.72 -27.82
N ASP A 160 35.58 -25.40 -26.56
CA ASP A 160 36.55 -24.62 -25.78
C ASP A 160 36.37 -24.91 -24.28
N VAL A 161 37.45 -25.42 -23.69
CA VAL A 161 37.57 -25.85 -22.30
C VAL A 161 38.07 -24.65 -21.50
N ASN A 162 37.18 -24.03 -20.72
CA ASN A 162 37.58 -23.11 -19.66
C ASN A 162 37.32 -23.79 -18.29
N PRO A 163 38.29 -23.82 -17.37
CA PRO A 163 38.15 -24.51 -16.10
C PRO A 163 37.10 -23.83 -15.21
N PRO A 164 36.25 -24.60 -14.51
CA PRO A 164 35.24 -24.04 -13.63
C PRO A 164 35.92 -23.44 -12.40
N THR A 165 35.99 -22.12 -12.34
CA THR A 165 36.29 -21.43 -11.09
C THR A 165 35.10 -21.65 -10.16
N GLU A 166 35.30 -22.47 -9.11
CA GLU A 166 34.36 -22.72 -8.03
C GLU A 166 34.00 -21.40 -7.33
N ARG A 167 33.02 -20.68 -7.87
CA ARG A 167 32.37 -19.58 -7.17
C ARG A 167 31.45 -20.21 -6.12
N ARG A 168 32.03 -20.50 -4.94
CA ARG A 168 31.30 -20.65 -3.66
C ARG A 168 30.56 -19.34 -3.37
N GLY A 169 29.48 -19.10 -4.11
CA GLY A 169 28.49 -18.10 -3.78
C GLY A 169 27.54 -18.72 -2.78
N ASN A 170 27.43 -18.12 -1.60
CA ASN A 170 26.50 -18.48 -0.54
C ASN A 170 25.05 -18.55 -1.07
N THR A 171 24.63 -19.70 -1.58
CA THR A 171 23.22 -20.07 -1.68
C THR A 171 22.79 -20.51 -0.30
N ALA A 172 22.76 -19.57 0.66
CA ALA A 172 22.04 -19.79 1.90
C ALA A 172 20.57 -19.96 1.49
N LEU A 173 20.16 -21.23 1.46
CA LEU A 173 18.80 -21.71 1.28
C LEU A 173 17.92 -21.12 2.39
N ASN A 174 17.57 -19.84 2.28
CA ASN A 174 16.35 -19.31 2.87
C ASN A 174 15.21 -19.91 2.07
N ASN A 175 14.93 -21.19 2.33
CA ASN A 175 13.77 -21.91 1.84
C ASN A 175 12.54 -21.44 2.61
N SER A 176 12.33 -20.12 2.64
CA SER A 176 11.09 -19.51 3.09
C SER A 176 10.02 -20.10 2.19
N ALA A 177 9.17 -20.95 2.78
CA ALA A 177 8.10 -21.63 2.07
C ALA A 177 7.42 -20.63 1.14
N VAL A 178 7.60 -20.82 -0.17
CA VAL A 178 7.08 -19.90 -1.19
C VAL A 178 5.57 -20.03 -1.11
N LEU A 179 4.95 -19.08 -0.42
CA LEU A 179 3.49 -19.02 -0.31
C LEU A 179 2.93 -18.88 -1.73
N PRO A 180 1.88 -19.62 -2.07
CA PRO A 180 1.31 -19.54 -3.40
C PRO A 180 0.77 -18.12 -3.64
N VAL A 181 1.17 -17.54 -4.77
CA VAL A 181 0.78 -16.18 -5.20
C VAL A 181 -0.70 -16.13 -5.58
N PHE A 182 -1.22 -17.26 -6.05
CA PHE A 182 -2.64 -17.52 -6.31
C PHE A 182 -3.19 -18.48 -5.26
N GLY A 183 -4.36 -18.19 -4.72
CA GLY A 183 -5.03 -19.08 -3.78
C GLY A 183 -6.25 -18.42 -3.17
N ASP A 184 -6.64 -18.94 -2.01
CA ASP A 184 -7.76 -18.42 -1.24
C ASP A 184 -7.56 -16.94 -0.91
N ASP A 185 -8.63 -16.17 -1.08
CA ASP A 185 -8.66 -14.76 -0.74
C ASP A 185 -8.48 -14.61 0.78
N PRO A 186 -7.37 -14.04 1.28
CA PRO A 186 -7.13 -13.89 2.71
C PRO A 186 -7.98 -12.76 3.32
N ARG A 187 -8.78 -12.05 2.52
CA ARG A 187 -9.57 -10.92 2.97
C ARG A 187 -10.75 -11.38 3.83
N GLN A 188 -10.82 -10.85 5.03
CA GLN A 188 -11.94 -11.01 5.95
C GLN A 188 -12.74 -9.72 5.98
N LYS A 189 -14.08 -9.85 5.95
CA LYS A 189 -14.98 -8.71 6.00
C LYS A 189 -14.73 -7.88 7.26
N GLY A 190 -14.56 -6.57 7.10
CA GLY A 190 -14.31 -5.64 8.21
C GLY A 190 -12.83 -5.42 8.57
N THR A 191 -11.91 -6.15 7.93
CA THR A 191 -10.46 -6.02 8.14
C THR A 191 -9.84 -5.06 7.12
N ASN A 192 -8.83 -4.30 7.54
CA ASN A 192 -8.08 -3.36 6.69
C ASN A 192 -6.86 -4.06 6.10
N TYR A 193 -6.70 -3.98 4.78
CA TYR A 193 -5.59 -4.57 4.05
C TYR A 193 -4.84 -3.48 3.27
N LEU A 194 -3.54 -3.69 3.06
CA LEU A 194 -2.74 -2.80 2.21
C LEU A 194 -2.90 -3.22 0.75
N ILE A 195 -3.55 -2.37 -0.04
CA ILE A 195 -3.60 -2.49 -1.49
C ILE A 195 -2.33 -1.86 -2.05
N VAL A 196 -1.50 -2.70 -2.66
CA VAL A 196 -0.19 -2.27 -3.20
C VAL A 196 -0.36 -1.59 -4.55
N ALA A 197 -1.12 -2.22 -5.46
CA ALA A 197 -1.37 -1.71 -6.80
C ALA A 197 -2.61 -2.39 -7.42
N LYS A 198 -3.15 -1.75 -8.46
CA LYS A 198 -4.16 -2.32 -9.37
C LYS A 198 -3.49 -2.54 -10.73
N LEU A 199 -3.38 -3.78 -11.18
CA LEU A 199 -2.60 -4.17 -12.35
C LEU A 199 -3.33 -5.25 -13.14
N PHE A 200 -2.97 -5.47 -14.41
CA PHE A 200 -3.47 -6.63 -15.16
C PHE A 200 -2.93 -7.94 -14.59
N LEU A 201 -3.64 -9.06 -14.80
CA LEU A 201 -3.35 -10.35 -14.17
C LEU A 201 -1.86 -10.75 -14.24
N LYS A 202 -1.26 -10.64 -15.43
CA LYS A 202 0.15 -11.01 -15.66
C LYS A 202 1.11 -10.18 -14.79
N ASP A 203 0.91 -8.86 -14.78
CA ASP A 203 1.76 -7.93 -14.03
C ASP A 203 1.50 -8.01 -12.52
N ALA A 204 0.24 -8.19 -12.13
CA ALA A 204 -0.16 -8.40 -10.74
C ALA A 204 0.50 -9.65 -10.16
N THR A 205 0.53 -10.74 -10.91
CA THR A 205 1.18 -12.00 -10.53
C THR A 205 2.68 -11.79 -10.33
N ALA A 206 3.34 -11.17 -11.30
CA ALA A 206 4.77 -10.95 -11.25
C ALA A 206 5.16 -10.00 -10.09
N ALA A 207 4.34 -8.97 -9.84
CA ALA A 207 4.52 -8.06 -8.71
C ALA A 207 4.32 -8.75 -7.37
N ALA A 208 3.26 -9.55 -7.20
CA ALA A 208 2.99 -10.28 -5.97
C ALA A 208 4.07 -11.33 -5.66
N GLN A 209 4.57 -12.02 -6.70
CA GLN A 209 5.69 -12.94 -6.58
C GLN A 209 6.96 -12.20 -6.11
N TYR A 210 7.31 -11.09 -6.76
CA TYR A 210 8.50 -10.31 -6.40
C TYR A 210 8.43 -9.77 -4.96
N LEU A 211 7.27 -9.25 -4.54
CA LEU A 211 7.08 -8.78 -3.17
C LEU A 211 7.24 -9.92 -2.16
N THR A 212 6.69 -11.09 -2.47
CA THR A 212 6.78 -12.28 -1.60
C THR A 212 8.22 -12.80 -1.50
N GLU A 213 8.95 -12.86 -2.62
CA GLU A 213 10.40 -13.18 -2.68
C GLU A 213 11.23 -12.23 -1.81
N ASN A 214 10.82 -10.96 -1.68
CA ASN A 214 11.50 -9.94 -0.88
C ASN A 214 10.93 -9.79 0.55
N GLY A 215 10.17 -10.80 1.01
CA GLY A 215 9.68 -10.87 2.39
C GLY A 215 8.53 -9.89 2.69
N VAL A 216 7.70 -9.57 1.70
CA VAL A 216 6.38 -8.95 1.90
C VAL A 216 5.33 -9.91 1.31
N PRO A 217 4.69 -10.75 2.13
CA PRO A 217 3.80 -11.78 1.62
C PRO A 217 2.55 -11.14 0.99
N CYS A 218 2.43 -11.27 -0.33
CA CYS A 218 1.35 -10.69 -1.13
C CYS A 218 0.54 -11.77 -1.82
N VAL A 219 -0.69 -11.42 -2.20
CA VAL A 219 -1.60 -12.26 -2.97
C VAL A 219 -2.29 -11.42 -4.04
N VAL A 220 -2.66 -12.04 -5.15
CA VAL A 220 -3.47 -11.41 -6.19
C VAL A 220 -4.93 -11.76 -5.96
N VAL A 221 -5.80 -10.75 -5.85
CA VAL A 221 -7.24 -10.94 -5.58
C VAL A 221 -8.09 -10.11 -6.55
N PRO A 222 -9.30 -10.58 -6.89
CA PRO A 222 -10.23 -9.79 -7.70
C PRO A 222 -10.74 -8.57 -6.92
N PRO A 223 -11.16 -7.49 -7.60
CA PRO A 223 -11.91 -6.40 -6.97
C PRO A 223 -13.18 -6.91 -6.28
N GLU A 224 -13.67 -6.15 -5.30
CA GLU A 224 -14.89 -6.51 -4.59
C GLU A 224 -16.10 -6.56 -5.54
N GLY A 225 -16.94 -7.59 -5.37
CA GLY A 225 -18.13 -7.80 -6.20
C GLY A 225 -17.87 -8.36 -7.60
N VAL A 226 -16.63 -8.71 -7.93
CA VAL A 226 -16.27 -9.27 -9.25
C VAL A 226 -15.96 -10.77 -9.12
N ASP A 227 -16.62 -11.60 -9.92
CA ASP A 227 -16.34 -13.03 -10.00
C ASP A 227 -14.92 -13.28 -10.53
N SER A 228 -14.11 -14.04 -9.79
CA SER A 228 -12.72 -14.34 -10.14
C SER A 228 -12.60 -15.04 -11.49
N LEU A 229 -13.52 -15.97 -11.81
CA LEU A 229 -13.52 -16.73 -13.06
C LEU A 229 -13.78 -15.82 -14.27
N LYS A 230 -14.77 -14.93 -14.20
CA LYS A 230 -15.07 -13.97 -15.29
C LYS A 230 -13.91 -13.00 -15.50
N LEU A 231 -13.29 -12.55 -14.41
CA LEU A 231 -12.14 -11.64 -14.49
C LEU A 231 -10.88 -12.33 -15.04
N GLN A 232 -10.78 -13.64 -14.92
CA GLN A 232 -9.67 -14.42 -15.48
C GLN A 232 -9.80 -14.56 -17.01
N GLU A 233 -11.03 -14.61 -17.53
CA GLU A 233 -11.31 -14.57 -18.96
C GLU A 233 -11.02 -13.18 -19.56
N ASP A 234 -11.30 -12.11 -18.82
CA ASP A 234 -10.99 -10.75 -19.23
C ASP A 234 -9.52 -10.38 -19.03
N ARG A 235 -8.73 -10.45 -20.11
CA ARG A 235 -7.32 -10.04 -20.13
C ARG A 235 -7.08 -8.57 -19.73
N ARG A 236 -8.10 -7.72 -19.82
CA ARG A 236 -8.05 -6.28 -19.46
C ARG A 236 -8.60 -6.02 -18.06
N GLY A 237 -9.01 -7.06 -17.35
CA GLY A 237 -9.44 -6.96 -15.96
C GLY A 237 -8.34 -6.45 -15.04
N ASN A 238 -8.68 -5.49 -14.18
CA ASN A 238 -7.77 -5.01 -13.13
C ASN A 238 -7.83 -5.94 -11.92
N TRP A 239 -6.68 -6.48 -11.53
CA TRP A 239 -6.48 -7.29 -10.35
C TRP A 239 -5.81 -6.47 -9.25
N LEU A 240 -6.11 -6.79 -7.99
CA LEU A 240 -5.54 -6.13 -6.83
C LEU A 240 -4.38 -6.96 -6.29
N VAL A 241 -3.23 -6.33 -6.08
CA VAL A 241 -2.13 -6.92 -5.31
C VAL A 241 -2.29 -6.48 -3.86
N VAL A 242 -2.53 -7.43 -2.96
CA VAL A 242 -2.85 -7.16 -1.55
C VAL A 242 -1.84 -7.85 -0.64
N VAL A 243 -1.41 -7.15 0.41
CA VAL A 243 -0.55 -7.75 1.46
C VAL A 243 -1.40 -8.67 2.33
N ARG A 244 -0.93 -9.90 2.59
CA ARG A 244 -1.66 -10.91 3.38
C ARG A 244 -1.93 -10.49 4.83
N SER A 245 -1.12 -9.60 5.39
CA SER A 245 -1.36 -9.04 6.73
C SER A 245 -2.50 -8.03 6.71
N GLY A 246 -3.63 -8.41 7.30
CA GLY A 246 -4.76 -7.53 7.59
C GLY A 246 -4.75 -7.08 9.04
N TYR A 247 -5.36 -5.92 9.32
CA TYR A 247 -5.60 -5.40 10.67
C TYR A 247 -7.08 -5.25 10.93
N ALA A 248 -7.58 -5.80 12.04
CA ALA A 248 -8.95 -5.60 12.46
C ALA A 248 -9.23 -4.09 12.68
N SER A 249 -10.50 -3.69 12.56
CA SER A 249 -10.85 -2.26 12.62
C SER A 249 -10.49 -1.58 13.95
N ASP A 250 -10.51 -2.33 15.04
CA ASP A 250 -10.11 -1.88 16.39
C ASP A 250 -8.59 -1.86 16.57
N GLU A 251 -7.87 -2.78 15.91
CA GLU A 251 -6.40 -2.83 15.94
C GLU A 251 -5.76 -1.74 15.09
N PHE A 252 -6.40 -1.37 13.97
CA PHE A 252 -5.87 -0.41 13.02
C PHE A 252 -5.57 0.96 13.64
N SER A 253 -6.35 1.37 14.65
CA SER A 253 -6.19 2.65 15.36
C SER A 253 -5.13 2.60 16.47
N LYS A 254 -4.58 1.43 16.80
CA LYS A 254 -3.60 1.30 17.90
C LYS A 254 -2.23 1.85 17.44
N PRO A 255 -1.50 2.62 18.28
CA PRO A 255 -0.19 3.17 17.92
C PRO A 255 0.85 2.12 17.49
N ALA A 256 0.82 0.94 18.13
CA ALA A 256 1.71 -0.17 17.76
C ALA A 256 1.46 -0.67 16.33
N ALA A 257 0.18 -0.76 15.92
CA ALA A 257 -0.19 -1.14 14.56
C ALA A 257 0.17 -0.03 13.55
N GLU A 258 0.07 1.25 13.94
CA GLU A 258 0.51 2.36 13.09
C GLU A 258 1.99 2.27 12.71
N ALA A 259 2.87 1.98 13.69
CA ALA A 259 4.30 1.79 13.42
C ALA A 259 4.57 0.65 12.44
N GLN A 260 3.90 -0.50 12.63
CA GLN A 260 4.02 -1.65 11.72
C GLN A 260 3.48 -1.34 10.32
N ARG A 261 2.34 -0.65 10.22
CA ARG A 261 1.76 -0.22 8.93
C ARG A 261 2.70 0.73 8.17
N ALA A 262 3.33 1.66 8.88
CA ALA A 262 4.30 2.58 8.31
C ALA A 262 5.55 1.86 7.81
N GLU A 263 6.04 0.86 8.56
CA GLU A 263 7.19 0.04 8.17
C GLU A 263 6.91 -0.78 6.91
N ILE A 264 5.75 -1.46 6.84
CA ILE A 264 5.33 -2.24 5.66
C ILE A 264 5.22 -1.31 4.45
N MET A 265 4.58 -0.15 4.60
CA MET A 265 4.43 0.80 3.49
C MET A 265 5.79 1.33 3.01
N LYS A 266 6.73 1.62 3.93
CA LYS A 266 8.09 2.02 3.59
C LYS A 266 8.81 0.92 2.80
N LYS A 267 8.71 -0.33 3.25
CA LYS A 267 9.31 -1.50 2.58
C LYS A 267 8.72 -1.71 1.18
N VAL A 268 7.40 -1.63 1.03
CA VAL A 268 6.71 -1.73 -0.27
C VAL A 268 7.17 -0.63 -1.22
N LYS A 269 7.27 0.63 -0.77
CA LYS A 269 7.76 1.74 -1.59
C LYS A 269 9.22 1.55 -2.03
N GLN A 270 10.07 1.05 -1.15
CA GLN A 270 11.47 0.75 -1.49
C GLN A 270 11.57 -0.36 -2.53
N LEU A 271 10.80 -1.44 -2.36
CA LEU A 271 10.75 -2.55 -3.31
C LEU A 271 10.15 -2.14 -4.65
N GLY A 272 9.15 -1.24 -4.65
CA GLY A 272 8.53 -0.76 -5.89
C GLY A 272 9.46 0.09 -6.76
N ARG A 273 10.39 0.83 -6.15
CA ARG A 273 11.47 1.51 -6.91
C ARG A 273 12.39 0.49 -7.59
N ARG A 274 12.88 -0.49 -6.84
CA ARG A 274 13.73 -1.58 -7.36
C ARG A 274 13.02 -2.40 -8.44
N TRP A 275 11.75 -2.73 -8.24
CA TRP A 275 10.92 -3.42 -9.22
C TRP A 275 10.85 -2.70 -10.57
N LYS A 276 10.70 -1.38 -10.53
CA LYS A 276 10.68 -0.55 -11.75
C LYS A 276 12.03 -0.50 -12.44
N GLU A 277 13.13 -0.48 -11.68
CA GLU A 277 14.50 -0.48 -12.19
C GLU A 277 14.90 -1.86 -12.77
N ASP A 278 14.73 -2.93 -11.98
CA ASP A 278 15.21 -4.27 -12.29
C ASP A 278 14.34 -5.00 -13.32
N ARG A 279 13.01 -4.93 -13.17
CA ARG A 279 12.06 -5.70 -13.99
C ARG A 279 11.27 -4.84 -14.97
N LYS A 280 11.56 -3.53 -15.06
CA LYS A 280 10.78 -2.56 -15.87
C LYS A 280 9.28 -2.64 -15.59
N GLY A 281 8.93 -2.85 -14.32
CA GLY A 281 7.56 -3.10 -13.90
C GLY A 281 6.60 -1.95 -14.24
N ALA A 282 5.33 -2.31 -14.49
CA ALA A 282 4.28 -1.35 -14.85
C ALA A 282 3.93 -0.32 -13.74
N SER A 283 4.31 -0.57 -12.49
CA SER A 283 4.04 0.31 -11.34
C SER A 283 5.25 0.41 -10.42
N SER A 284 5.39 1.55 -9.73
CA SER A 284 6.41 1.78 -8.69
C SER A 284 5.90 1.52 -7.26
N PHE A 285 4.64 1.09 -7.11
CA PHE A 285 3.95 0.87 -5.82
C PHE A 285 3.92 2.11 -4.89
N ALA A 286 4.16 3.31 -5.44
CA ALA A 286 4.17 4.56 -4.68
C ALA A 286 2.77 4.91 -4.13
N ASP A 287 1.73 4.58 -4.89
CA ASP A 287 0.32 4.84 -4.60
C ASP A 287 -0.34 3.71 -3.80
N SER A 288 0.42 3.04 -2.93
CA SER A 288 -0.11 2.01 -2.02
C SER A 288 -0.94 2.65 -0.91
N PHE A 289 -2.11 2.08 -0.62
CA PHE A 289 -3.05 2.61 0.37
C PHE A 289 -3.77 1.50 1.15
N TRP A 290 -4.19 1.81 2.37
CA TRP A 290 -4.97 0.90 3.21
C TRP A 290 -6.45 1.02 2.85
N ASP A 291 -7.12 -0.11 2.67
CA ASP A 291 -8.56 -0.15 2.47
C ASP A 291 -9.23 -1.26 3.30
N LYS A 292 -10.45 -0.99 3.72
CA LYS A 292 -11.27 -1.91 4.52
C LYS A 292 -12.13 -2.75 3.57
N TYR A 293 -12.00 -4.07 3.68
CA TYR A 293 -12.74 -4.99 2.82
C TYR A 293 -14.19 -5.19 3.30
N GLY A 294 -15.16 -5.17 2.37
CA GLY A 294 -16.55 -5.47 2.67
C GLY A 294 -17.30 -4.34 3.38
N ARG A 295 -17.12 -3.09 2.93
CA ARG A 295 -17.85 -1.92 3.45
C ARG A 295 -19.30 -1.89 2.97
#